data_AF-A0A7X9FD71-F1
#
_entry.id   AF-A0A7X9FD71-F1
#
_cell.length_a   1.000
_cell.length_b   1.000
_cell.length_c   1.000
_cell.angle_alpha   90.00
_cell.angle_beta   90.00
_cell.angle_gamma   90.00
#
_symmetry.space_group_name_H-M   'P 1'
#
loop_
_entity.id
_entity.type
_entity.pdbx_description
1 polymer ?
#
loop_
_entity_poly.entity_id
_entity_poly.type
_entity_poly.pdbx_seq_one_letter_code
_entity_poly.pdbx_strand_id
1 'polypeptide(L)' 'MSLHKAIECFHENNRLFVDVHKAPEKHNLYAGLANLAQGIQDLEAEMHQIHNELRAIINFLNAR' A
#
# COMPACT_ATOMS: atom_id res chain seq x y z
N MET A 1 -10.23 7.79 2.61
CA MET A 1 -8.80 8.16 2.55
C MET A 1 -8.12 7.14 1.65
N SER A 2 -7.36 7.55 0.63
CA SER A 2 -6.62 6.60 -0.21
C SER A 2 -5.42 6.03 0.55
N LEU A 3 -4.95 4.81 0.21
CA LEU A 3 -3.77 4.19 0.82
C LEU A 3 -2.54 5.10 0.71
N HIS A 4 -2.36 5.76 -0.43
CA HIS A 4 -1.31 6.76 -0.62
C HIS A 4 -1.33 7.86 0.47
N LYS A 5 -2.50 8.45 0.75
CA LYS A 5 -2.64 9.48 1.80
C LYS A 5 -2.42 8.91 3.21
N ALA A 6 -2.73 7.63 3.42
CA ALA A 6 -2.47 6.95 4.68
C ALA A 6 -0.96 6.77 4.90
N ILE A 7 -0.22 6.34 3.88
CA ILE A 7 1.24 6.18 3.89
C ILE A 7 1.91 7.52 4.21
N GLU A 8 1.53 8.59 3.50
CA GLU A 8 2.01 9.95 3.77
C GLU A 8 1.76 10.38 5.22
N CYS A 9 0.55 10.12 5.74
CA CYS A 9 0.19 10.43 7.11
C CYS A 9 1.05 9.66 8.13
N PHE A 10 1.33 8.37 7.89
CA PHE A 10 2.19 7.60 8.78
C PHE A 10 3.64 8.08 8.76
N HIS A 11 4.18 8.43 7.59
CA HIS A 11 5.51 9.03 7.50
C HIS A 11 5.59 10.37 8.21
N GLU A 12 4.59 11.24 8.02
CA GLU A 12 4.56 12.55 8.67
C GLU A 12 4.41 12.42 10.19
N ASN A 13 3.58 11.48 10.67
CA ASN A 13 3.48 11.19 12.10
C ASN A 13 4.79 10.66 12.68
N ASN A 14 5.51 9.82 11.93
CA ASN A 14 6.82 9.34 12.35
C ASN A 14 7.82 10.51 12.46
N ARG A 15 7.79 11.44 11.51
CA ARG A 15 8.68 12.61 11.49
C ARG A 15 8.37 13.61 12.60
N LEU A 16 7.10 13.89 12.85
CA LEU A 16 6.66 14.94 13.78
C LEU A 16 6.62 14.47 15.24
N PHE A 17 6.29 13.21 15.48
CA PHE A 17 5.90 12.76 16.81
C PHE A 17 6.78 11.65 17.39
N VAL A 18 7.88 11.29 16.72
CA VAL A 18 8.81 10.27 17.19
C VAL A 18 10.21 10.83 17.40
N ASP A 19 10.66 10.78 18.65
CA ASP A 19 12.08 10.79 19.00
C ASP A 19 12.52 9.33 19.11
N VAL A 20 13.29 8.85 18.12
CA VAL A 20 13.68 7.43 17.99
C VAL A 20 14.44 6.93 19.21
N HIS A 21 15.15 7.81 19.92
CA HIS A 21 15.91 7.45 21.11
C HIS A 21 15.05 7.38 22.39
N LYS A 22 13.86 7.99 22.38
CA LYS A 22 12.95 8.01 23.54
C LYS A 22 11.71 7.13 23.39
N ALA A 23 11.30 6.85 22.14
CA ALA A 23 10.10 6.07 21.85
C ALA A 23 10.27 5.21 20.57
N PRO A 24 11.21 4.24 20.56
CA PRO A 24 11.46 3.39 19.41
C PRO A 24 10.24 2.56 19.00
N GLU A 25 9.35 2.20 19.93
CA GLU A 25 8.12 1.47 19.64
C GLU A 25 7.17 2.30 18.77
N LYS A 26 7.12 3.62 19.00
CA LYS A 26 6.29 4.54 18.20
C LYS A 26 6.86 4.70 16.79
N HIS A 27 8.19 4.69 16.66
CA HIS A 27 8.86 4.67 15.36
C HIS A 27 8.49 3.41 14.58
N ASN A 28 8.66 2.26 15.23
CA ASN A 28 8.38 0.96 14.65
C ASN A 28 6.91 0.82 14.26
N LEU A 29 5.99 1.37 15.07
CA LEU A 29 4.57 1.38 14.76
C LEU A 29 4.26 2.16 13.48
N TYR A 30 4.69 3.42 13.37
CA TYR A 30 4.38 4.22 12.17
C TYR A 30 5.09 3.69 10.93
N ALA A 31 6.34 3.24 11.06
CA ALA A 31 7.05 2.59 9.97
C ALA A 31 6.34 1.30 9.52
N GLY A 32 5.90 0.47 10.47
CA GLY A 32 5.14 -0.75 10.20
C GLY A 32 3.80 -0.47 9.51
N LEU A 33 3.08 0.56 9.95
CA LEU A 33 1.81 0.97 9.33
C LEU A 33 2.00 1.51 7.90
N ALA A 34 3.06 2.28 7.66
CA ALA A 34 3.42 2.73 6.32
C ALA A 34 3.74 1.55 5.39
N ASN A 35 4.58 0.61 5.86
CA ASN A 35 4.94 -0.59 5.10
C ASN A 35 3.73 -1.48 4.81
N LEU A 36 2.82 -1.66 5.78
CA LEU A 36 1.60 -2.43 5.59
C LEU A 36 0.70 -1.78 4.54
N ALA A 37 0.49 -0.46 4.63
CA ALA A 37 -0.32 0.26 3.66
C ALA A 37 0.28 0.21 2.23
N GLN A 38 1.60 0.26 2.11
CA GLN A 38 2.29 0.04 0.84
C GLN A 38 2.05 -1.37 0.29
N GLY A 39 2.20 -2.40 1.13
CA GLY A 39 1.96 -3.79 0.72
C GLY A 39 0.51 -4.03 0.26
N ILE A 40 -0.48 -3.38 0.89
CA ILE A 40 -1.87 -3.45 0.43
C ILE A 40 -2.02 -2.78 -0.95
N GLN A 41 -1.39 -1.62 -1.15
CA GLN A 41 -1.44 -0.91 -2.43
C GLN A 41 -0.83 -1.75 -3.58
N ASP A 42 0.28 -2.44 -3.30
CA ASP A 42 0.94 -3.31 -4.27
C ASP A 42 0.05 -4.51 -4.63
N LEU A 43 -0.59 -5.13 -3.62
CA LEU A 43 -1.57 -6.21 -3.84
C LEU A 43 -2.79 -5.77 -4.66
N GLU A 44 -3.32 -4.57 -4.40
CA GLU A 44 -4.41 -4.00 -5.22
C GLU A 44 -3.99 -3.83 -6.68
N ALA A 45 -2.75 -3.37 -6.92
CA ALA A 45 -2.22 -3.21 -8.26
C ALA A 45 -2.07 -4.56 -8.99
N GLU A 46 -1.53 -5.58 -8.33
CA GLU A 46 -1.42 -6.94 -8.88
C GLU A 46 -2.80 -7.54 -9.19
N MET A 47 -3.77 -7.39 -8.29
CA MET A 47 -5.15 -7.85 -8.53
C MET A 47 -5.77 -7.18 -9.75
N HIS A 48 -5.55 -5.86 -9.92
CA HIS A 48 -6.02 -5.14 -11.09
C HIS A 48 -5.34 -5.63 -12.39
N GLN A 49 -4.05 -5.94 -12.36
CA GLN A 49 -3.34 -6.51 -13.51
C GLN A 49 -3.92 -7.87 -13.90
N ILE A 50 -4.06 -8.80 -12.94
CA ILE A 50 -4.64 -10.12 -13.16
C ILE A 50 -6.05 -10.00 -13.75
N HIS A 51 -6.88 -9.10 -13.21
CA HIS A 51 -8.23 -8.87 -13.73
C HIS A 51 -8.23 -8.40 -15.19
N ASN A 52 -7.31 -7.51 -15.56
CA ASN A 52 -7.18 -7.01 -16.93
C ASN A 52 -6.70 -8.12 -17.89
N GLU A 53 -5.77 -8.96 -17.46
CA GLU A 53 -5.30 -10.12 -18.25
C GLU A 53 -6.42 -11.13 -18.48
N LEU A 54 -7.19 -11.47 -17.44
CA LEU A 54 -8.36 -12.35 -17.57
C LEU A 54 -9.39 -11.78 -18.54
N ARG A 55 -9.67 -10.48 -18.45
CA ARG A 55 -10.59 -9.81 -19.40
C ARG A 55 -10.06 -9.88 -20.84
N ALA A 56 -8.77 -9.69 -21.05
CA ALA A 56 -8.16 -9.80 -22.38
C ALA A 56 -8.28 -11.23 -22.95
N ILE A 57 -8.04 -12.25 -22.13
CA ILE A 57 -8.21 -13.66 -22.52
C ILE A 57 -9.66 -13.97 -22.89
N ILE A 58 -10.64 -13.55 -22.07
CA ILE A 58 -12.07 -13.75 -22.33
C ILE A 58 -12.46 -13.10 -23.67
N ASN A 59 -12.01 -11.86 -23.90
CA ASN A 59 -12.29 -11.16 -25.14
C ASN A 59 -11.68 -11.86 -26.36
N PHE A 60 -10.45 -12.38 -26.24
CA PHE A 60 -9.81 -13.15 -27.30
C PHE A 60 -10.58 -14.45 -27.61
N LEU A 61 -11.06 -15.16 -26.59
CA LEU A 61 -11.84 -16.39 -26.78
C LEU A 61 -13.19 -16.12 -27.43
N ASN A 62 -13.88 -15.04 -27.05
CA ASN A 62 -15.18 -14.68 -27.61
C ASN A 62 -15.11 -14.14 -29.04
N ALA A 63 -13.93 -13.71 -29.51
CA ALA A 63 -13.72 -13.21 -30.87
C ALA A 63 -13.40 -14.32 -31.89
N ARG A 64 -13.27 -15.58 -31.44
CA ARG A 64 -13.04 -16.77 -32.28
C ARG A 64 -14.33 -17.55 -32.44
#